data_AF-A0A4Q5UC36-F1
#
_entry.id   AF-A0A4Q5UC36-F1
#
_cell.length_a   1.000
_cell.length_b   1.000
_cell.length_c   1.000
_cell.angle_alpha   90.00
_cell.angle_beta   90.00
_cell.angle_gamma   90.00
#
_symmetry.space_group_name_H-M   'P 1'
#
loop_
_entity.id
_entity.type
_entity.pdbx_description
1 polymer ?
#
loop_
_entity_poly.entity_id
_entity_poly.type
_entity_poly.pdbx_seq_one_letter_code
_entity_poly.pdbx_strand_id
1 'polypeptide(L)'
;MNVLLYIAVLVGTFLAMEGITWLTHKYVMHGFLWYLHKDHHQVQPGFFEKNDAFFIIFALPSMALIFFGTYDHVWWMQALGFGIM
;
A
#
# COMPACT_ATOMS: atom_id res chain seq x y z
N MET A 1 -0.83 -10.02 23.95
CA MET A 1 0.15 -10.27 22.87
C MET A 1 1.48 -9.61 23.25
N ASN A 2 2.61 -10.23 22.90
CA ASN A 2 3.96 -9.70 23.19
C ASN A 2 4.34 -8.61 22.16
N VAL A 3 4.94 -7.49 22.59
CA VAL A 3 5.41 -6.39 21.72
C VAL A 3 6.31 -6.88 20.59
N LEU A 4 7.12 -7.92 20.84
CA LEU A 4 7.97 -8.55 19.82
C LEU A 4 7.17 -9.07 18.63
N LEU A 5 5.95 -9.58 18.86
CA LEU A 5 5.09 -10.05 17.78
C LEU A 5 4.67 -8.89 16.87
N TYR A 6 4.29 -7.75 17.43
CA TYR A 6 3.87 -6.60 16.63
C TYR A 6 5.01 -6.02 15.82
N ILE A 7 6.22 -5.96 16.39
CA ILE A 7 7.42 -5.58 15.66
C ILE A 7 7.69 -6.57 14.52
N ALA A 8 7.59 -7.88 14.78
CA ALA A 8 7.79 -8.89 13.75
C ALA A 8 6.74 -8.80 12.62
N VAL A 9 5.47 -8.54 12.96
CA VAL A 9 4.38 -8.32 11.99
C VAL A 9 4.66 -7.08 11.14
N LEU A 10 5.04 -5.95 11.76
CA LEU A 10 5.35 -4.71 11.05
C LEU A 10 6.51 -4.93 10.07
N VAL A 11 7.65 -5.41 10.56
CA VAL A 11 8.86 -5.60 9.74
C VAL A 11 8.62 -6.66 8.67
N GLY A 12 7.96 -7.76 9.00
CA GLY A 12 7.63 -8.82 8.05
C GLY A 12 6.71 -8.31 6.93
N THR A 13 5.73 -7.46 7.26
CA THR A 13 4.82 -6.87 6.26
C THR A 13 5.56 -5.90 5.36
N PHE A 14 6.39 -5.02 5.92
CA PHE A 14 7.21 -4.08 5.15
C PHE A 14 8.09 -4.80 4.13
N LEU A 15 8.81 -5.85 4.56
CA LEU A 15 9.65 -6.64 3.67
C LEU A 15 8.85 -7.39 2.59
N ALA A 16 7.66 -7.91 2.93
CA ALA A 16 6.79 -8.54 1.95
C ALA A 16 6.25 -7.53 0.92
N MET A 17 5.97 -6.30 1.36
CA MET A 17 5.46 -5.23 0.52
C MET A 17 6.48 -4.78 -0.54
N GLU A 18 7.78 -4.87 -0.30
CA GLU A 18 8.79 -4.63 -1.34
C GLU A 18 8.56 -5.53 -2.57
N GLY A 19 8.35 -6.84 -2.32
CA GLY A 19 8.06 -7.81 -3.37
C GLY A 19 6.71 -7.54 -4.04
N ILE A 20 5.66 -7.25 -3.26
CA ILE A 20 4.32 -6.94 -3.77
C ILE A 20 4.37 -5.68 -4.64
N THR A 21 5.01 -4.62 -4.18
CA THR A 21 5.15 -3.35 -4.90
C THR A 21 5.91 -3.54 -6.19
N TRP A 22 7.03 -4.29 -6.18
CA TRP A 22 7.77 -4.57 -7.40
C TRP A 22 6.95 -5.38 -8.42
N LEU A 23 6.28 -6.46 -7.97
CA LEU A 23 5.43 -7.28 -8.82
C LEU A 23 4.27 -6.48 -9.39
N THR A 24 3.63 -5.65 -8.57
CA THR A 24 2.49 -4.82 -8.96
C THR A 24 2.94 -3.76 -9.96
N HIS A 25 4.04 -3.08 -9.70
CA HIS A 25 4.58 -2.10 -10.64
C HIS A 25 4.91 -2.75 -11.99
N LYS A 26 5.66 -3.85 -11.99
CA LYS A 26 6.14 -4.50 -13.22
C LYS A 26 5.03 -5.18 -14.03
N TYR A 27 4.11 -5.90 -13.38
CA TYR A 27 3.15 -6.76 -14.08
C TYR A 27 1.73 -6.21 -14.11
N VAL A 28 1.34 -5.40 -13.13
CA VAL A 28 -0.01 -4.83 -13.06
C VAL A 28 -0.03 -3.43 -13.66
N MET A 29 0.78 -2.51 -13.13
CA MET A 29 0.81 -1.10 -13.54
C MET A 29 1.38 -0.93 -14.95
N HIS A 30 2.46 -1.63 -15.28
CA HIS A 30 3.00 -1.67 -16.65
C HIS A 30 2.31 -2.69 -17.57
N GLY A 31 1.36 -3.48 -17.04
CA GLY A 31 0.58 -4.46 -17.78
C GLY A 31 -0.84 -3.98 -18.07
N PHE A 32 -1.83 -4.67 -17.50
CA PHE A 32 -3.24 -4.40 -17.81
C PHE A 32 -3.75 -3.06 -17.25
N LEU A 33 -3.09 -2.48 -16.23
CA LEU A 33 -3.41 -1.14 -15.72
C LEU A 33 -2.52 -0.04 -16.30
N TRP A 34 -1.82 -0.28 -17.41
CA TRP A 34 -1.01 0.74 -18.09
C TRP A 34 -1.83 1.99 -18.43
N TYR A 35 -3.12 1.85 -18.74
CA TYR A 35 -4.00 2.99 -18.97
C TYR A 35 -4.04 3.98 -17.79
N LEU A 36 -3.92 3.49 -16.55
CA LEU A 36 -3.87 4.31 -15.35
C LEU A 36 -2.45 4.80 -15.04
N HIS A 37 -1.41 4.07 -15.46
CA HIS A 37 -0.01 4.39 -15.10
C HIS A 37 0.76 5.19 -16.16
N LYS A 38 0.20 5.30 -17.38
CA LYS A 38 0.89 5.87 -18.53
C LYS A 38 1.31 7.33 -18.34
N ASP A 39 0.47 8.14 -17.71
CA ASP A 39 0.71 9.58 -17.48
C ASP A 39 1.86 9.83 -16.50
N HIS A 40 2.06 8.95 -15.52
CA HIS A 40 3.25 8.99 -14.66
C HIS A 40 4.57 8.86 -15.46
N HIS A 41 4.58 8.06 -16.52
CA HIS A 41 5.73 7.92 -17.42
C HIS A 41 5.75 8.95 -18.54
N GLN A 42 4.59 9.46 -18.93
CA GLN A 42 4.40 10.43 -20.01
C GLN A 42 3.67 11.65 -19.49
N VAL A 43 4.43 12.50 -18.80
CA VAL A 43 3.92 13.68 -18.10
C VAL A 43 3.10 14.55 -19.05
N GLN A 44 1.85 14.81 -18.66
CA GLN A 44 0.96 15.72 -19.36
C GLN A 44 0.60 16.90 -18.45
N PRO A 45 0.35 18.10 -19.01
CA PRO A 45 -0.10 19.23 -18.22
C PRO A 45 -1.49 18.94 -17.61
N GLY A 46 -1.61 19.09 -16.30
CA GLY A 46 -2.85 18.87 -15.56
C GLY A 46 -2.60 18.82 -14.05
N PHE A 47 -3.65 18.98 -13.25
CA PHE A 47 -3.56 18.82 -11.79
C PHE A 47 -3.78 17.36 -11.35
N PHE A 48 -4.65 16.63 -12.06
CA PHE A 48 -4.95 15.23 -11.77
C PHE A 48 -4.32 14.31 -12.80
N GLU A 49 -3.71 13.23 -12.31
CA GLU A 49 -3.23 12.11 -13.11
C GLU A 49 -4.17 10.92 -12.88
N LYS A 50 -4.44 10.12 -13.91
CA LYS A 50 -5.09 8.80 -13.75
C LYS A 50 -4.28 7.92 -12.80
N ASN A 51 -2.96 8.13 -12.73
CA ASN A 51 -2.08 7.44 -11.79
C ASN A 51 -2.46 7.72 -10.32
N ASP A 52 -3.14 8.82 -10.02
CA ASP A 52 -3.65 9.12 -8.67
C ASP A 52 -4.63 8.05 -8.16
N ALA A 53 -5.24 7.27 -9.06
CA ALA A 53 -6.08 6.13 -8.66
C ALA A 53 -5.28 5.07 -7.87
N PHE A 54 -3.98 4.88 -8.16
CA PHE A 54 -3.13 3.94 -7.42
C PHE A 54 -2.91 4.38 -5.98
N PHE A 55 -2.82 5.69 -5.71
CA PHE A 55 -2.76 6.18 -4.33
C PHE A 55 -3.95 5.68 -3.52
N ILE A 56 -5.16 5.80 -4.06
CA ILE A 56 -6.38 5.31 -3.39
C ILE A 56 -6.34 3.79 -3.19
N ILE A 57 -5.95 3.03 -4.22
CA ILE A 57 -5.90 1.56 -4.18
C ILE A 57 -4.94 1.06 -3.09
N PHE A 58 -3.76 1.68 -2.93
CA PHE A 58 -2.76 1.24 -1.96
C PHE A 58 -2.94 1.85 -0.57
N ALA A 59 -3.42 3.10 -0.47
CA ALA A 59 -3.59 3.76 0.83
C ALA A 59 -4.80 3.24 1.62
N LEU A 60 -5.90 2.91 0.94
CA LEU A 60 -7.13 2.48 1.61
C LEU A 60 -6.96 1.24 2.51
N PRO A 61 -6.29 0.15 2.07
CA PRO A 61 -6.03 -1.00 2.93
C PRO A 61 -5.23 -0.64 4.19
N SER A 62 -4.15 0.15 4.05
CA SER A 62 -3.33 0.60 5.18
C SER A 62 -4.16 1.44 6.16
N MET A 63 -4.88 2.44 5.64
CA MET A 63 -5.73 3.31 6.45
C MET A 63 -6.83 2.54 7.18
N ALA A 64 -7.49 1.59 6.52
CA ALA A 64 -8.52 0.76 7.14
C ALA A 64 -7.95 -0.10 8.28
N LEU A 65 -6.80 -0.75 8.05
CA LEU A 65 -6.13 -1.57 9.06
C LEU A 65 -5.69 -0.76 10.27
N ILE A 66 -5.15 0.44 10.06
CA ILE A 66 -4.79 1.36 11.13
C ILE A 66 -6.04 1.83 11.88
N PHE A 67 -7.08 2.24 11.17
CA PHE A 67 -8.32 2.75 11.77
C PHE A 67 -9.01 1.69 12.64
N PHE A 68 -9.35 0.53 12.08
CA PHE A 68 -10.02 -0.55 12.82
C PHE A 68 -9.10 -1.14 13.89
N GLY A 69 -7.80 -1.28 13.61
CA GLY A 69 -6.82 -1.74 14.59
C GLY A 69 -6.73 -0.81 15.81
N THR A 70 -6.86 0.50 15.59
CA THR A 70 -6.87 1.50 16.68
C THR A 70 -8.20 1.50 17.42
N TYR A 71 -9.33 1.51 16.70
CA TYR A 71 -10.67 1.58 17.27
C TYR A 71 -11.00 0.36 18.14
N ASP A 72 -10.75 -0.84 17.63
CA ASP A 72 -11.06 -2.10 18.30
C ASP A 72 -9.91 -2.63 19.19
N HIS A 73 -8.82 -1.85 19.33
CA HIS A 73 -7.64 -2.22 20.11
C HIS A 73 -6.97 -3.51 19.59
N VAL A 74 -7.05 -3.75 18.29
CA VAL A 74 -6.47 -4.90 17.59
C VAL A 74 -5.08 -4.51 17.04
N TRP A 75 -4.11 -4.44 17.94
CA TRP A 75 -2.77 -3.90 17.67
C TRP A 75 -1.98 -4.61 16.56
N TRP A 76 -2.23 -5.90 16.30
CA TRP A 76 -1.58 -6.60 15.19
C TRP A 76 -2.11 -6.11 13.82
N MET A 77 -3.39 -5.74 13.72
CA MET A 77 -3.95 -5.12 12.51
C MET A 77 -3.34 -3.74 12.31
N GLN A 78 -3.18 -2.98 13.39
CA GLN A 78 -2.50 -1.69 13.33
C GLN A 78 -1.04 -1.84 12.86
N ALA A 79 -0.30 -2.82 13.39
CA ALA A 79 1.05 -3.15 12.96
C ALA A 79 1.13 -3.58 11.49
N LEU A 80 0.16 -4.37 11.00
CA LEU A 80 0.03 -4.69 9.58
C LEU A 80 -0.18 -3.43 8.73
N GLY A 81 -1.11 -2.56 9.13
CA GLY A 81 -1.41 -1.33 8.40
C GLY A 81 -0.20 -0.41 8.30
N PHE A 82 0.59 -0.27 9.38
CA PHE A 82 1.86 0.45 9.35
C PHE A 82 2.94 -0.22 8.50
N GLY A 83 2.96 -1.55 8.43
CA GLY A 83 3.90 -2.26 7.54
C GLY A 83 3.54 -2.17 6.06
N ILE A 84 2.32 -1.75 5.72
CA ILE A 84 1.90 -1.48 4.33
C ILE A 84 2.28 -0.06 3.87
N MET A 85 2.41 0.87 4.82
CA MET A 85 2.71 2.29 4.59
C MET A 85 4.11 2.52 4.04
#